data_AF-A0A9R1CQZ2-F1
#
_entry.id   AF-A0A9R1CQZ2-F1
#
_cell.length_a   1.000
_cell.length_b   1.000
_cell.length_c   1.000
_cell.angle_alpha   90.00
_cell.angle_beta   90.00
_cell.angle_gamma   90.00
#
_symmetry.space_group_name_H-M   'P 1'
#
loop_
_entity.id
_entity.type
_entity.pdbx_description
1 polymer ?
#
loop_
_entity_poly.entity_id
_entity_poly.type
_entity_poly.pdbx_seq_one_letter_code
_entity_poly.pdbx_strand_id
1 'polypeptide(L)'
;ALSGSLHGGANQNVMEMLKEVDATEKAPTEWLETAIENGRRIPGFGHRVYEVKDPRAYILGERSQALGEAAGEMKWYDYSTAIEEYMLDEKGIAPNVDFYSASMYYQMGIPVDIYTPIFAMSRVGGWIAHVLEQYEDNRLIRPRARYVGETDRTVTPLENR
;
A
#
# COMPACT_ATOMS: atom_id res chain seq x y z
N ALA A 1 -7.40 -11.11 -6.25
CA ALA A 1 -7.36 -9.64 -6.14
C ALA A 1 -6.20 -9.17 -5.26
N LEU A 2 -6.09 -9.63 -4.01
CA LEU A 2 -5.08 -9.16 -3.05
C LEU A 2 -3.62 -9.36 -3.50
N SER A 3 -3.32 -10.41 -4.27
CA SER A 3 -1.97 -10.67 -4.77
C SER A 3 -1.47 -9.69 -5.83
N GLY A 4 -2.33 -8.83 -6.39
CA GLY A 4 -1.91 -7.82 -7.37
C GLY A 4 -1.24 -6.63 -6.68
N SER A 5 -0.13 -6.14 -7.23
CA SER A 5 0.67 -5.03 -6.67
C SER A 5 -0.07 -3.70 -6.53
N LEU A 6 -1.17 -3.52 -7.25
CA LEU A 6 -2.04 -2.34 -7.15
C LEU A 6 -3.12 -2.46 -6.06
N HIS A 7 -3.17 -3.59 -5.36
CA HIS A 7 -4.18 -3.86 -4.32
C HIS A 7 -3.57 -4.38 -3.01
N GLY A 8 -2.60 -5.29 -3.07
CA GLY A 8 -1.80 -5.72 -1.92
C GLY A 8 -0.33 -5.36 -2.09
N GLY A 9 0.47 -5.58 -1.03
CA GLY A 9 1.92 -5.38 -1.05
C GLY A 9 2.39 -3.93 -0.88
N ALA A 10 1.48 -2.98 -0.61
CA ALA A 10 1.87 -1.58 -0.40
C ALA A 10 2.82 -1.43 0.80
N ASN A 11 2.59 -2.13 1.90
CA ASN A 11 3.47 -2.12 3.07
C ASN A 11 4.82 -2.80 2.83
N GLN A 12 4.88 -3.82 1.97
CA GLN A 12 6.13 -4.40 1.50
C GLN A 12 6.94 -3.34 0.72
N ASN A 13 6.32 -2.64 -0.22
CA ASN A 13 6.98 -1.57 -0.98
C ASN A 13 7.48 -0.44 -0.07
N VAL A 14 6.75 -0.11 1.01
CA VAL A 14 7.21 0.84 2.02
C VAL A 14 8.48 0.34 2.70
N MET A 15 8.52 -0.93 3.13
CA MET A 15 9.71 -1.46 3.80
C MET A 15 10.91 -1.55 2.85
N GLU A 16 10.69 -1.91 1.58
CA GLU A 16 11.73 -1.88 0.55
C GLU A 16 12.28 -0.47 0.36
N MET A 17 11.41 0.54 0.29
CA MET A 17 11.82 1.95 0.24
C MET A 17 12.63 2.36 1.47
N LEU A 18 12.19 2.00 2.69
CA LEU A 18 12.95 2.33 3.91
C LEU A 18 14.34 1.69 3.92
N LYS A 19 14.49 0.48 3.39
CA LYS A 19 15.79 -0.17 3.21
C LYS A 19 16.65 0.52 2.15
N GLU A 20 16.05 1.03 1.08
CA GLU A 20 16.77 1.85 0.09
C GLU A 20 17.29 3.14 0.74
N VAL A 21 16.46 3.82 1.54
CA VAL A 21 16.87 5.02 2.30
C VAL A 21 18.06 4.68 3.21
N ASP A 22 17.95 3.62 4.02
CA ASP A 22 19.00 3.17 4.94
C ASP A 22 20.33 2.89 4.22
N ALA A 23 20.26 2.22 3.06
CA ALA A 23 21.44 1.88 2.27
C ALA A 23 22.15 3.10 1.65
N THR A 24 21.49 4.26 1.57
CA THR A 24 22.13 5.48 1.06
C THR A 24 22.98 6.20 2.11
N GLU A 25 22.83 5.88 3.40
CA GLU A 25 23.45 6.58 4.53
C GLU A 25 23.16 8.10 4.57
N LYS A 26 22.14 8.55 3.82
CA LYS A 26 21.67 9.95 3.81
C LYS A 26 20.50 10.14 4.78
N ALA A 27 20.19 11.40 5.07
CA ALA A 27 18.94 11.72 5.73
C ALA A 27 17.74 11.26 4.87
N PRO A 28 16.67 10.70 5.48
CA PRO A 28 15.48 10.26 4.74
C PRO A 28 14.86 11.33 3.85
N THR A 29 14.91 12.59 4.26
CA THR A 29 14.39 13.75 3.52
C THR A 29 15.18 14.01 2.23
N GLU A 30 16.51 13.89 2.24
CA GLU A 30 17.34 14.09 1.03
C GLU A 30 17.06 13.02 -0.04
N TRP A 31 16.87 11.77 0.41
CA TRP A 31 16.46 10.69 -0.49
C TRP A 31 15.09 10.97 -1.10
N LEU A 32 14.17 11.45 -0.27
CA LEU A 32 12.78 11.73 -0.64
C LEU A 32 12.66 12.88 -1.63
N GLU A 33 13.41 13.98 -1.42
CA GLU A 33 13.59 15.08 -2.37
C GLU A 33 13.97 14.53 -3.75
N THR A 34 15.06 13.77 -3.80
CA THR A 34 15.57 13.17 -5.05
C THR A 34 14.53 12.25 -5.70
N ALA A 35 13.84 11.41 -4.92
CA ALA A 35 12.83 10.50 -5.42
C ALA A 35 11.64 11.24 -6.05
N ILE A 36 11.17 12.30 -5.38
CA ILE A 36 10.04 13.12 -5.82
C ILE A 36 10.40 13.93 -7.07
N GLU A 37 11.59 14.54 -7.12
CA GLU A 37 12.07 15.28 -8.31
C GLU A 37 12.12 14.39 -9.55
N ASN A 38 12.48 13.11 -9.36
CA ASN A 38 12.48 12.11 -10.43
C ASN A 38 11.09 11.52 -10.74
N GLY A 39 10.02 12.02 -10.11
CA GLY A 39 8.65 11.58 -10.35
C GLY A 39 8.28 10.23 -9.73
N ARG A 40 9.07 9.72 -8.78
CA ARG A 40 8.77 8.47 -8.08
C ARG A 40 7.53 8.67 -7.19
N ARG A 41 6.61 7.69 -7.24
CA ARG A 41 5.50 7.62 -6.29
C ARG A 41 5.97 6.99 -4.98
N ILE A 42 5.66 7.66 -3.87
CA ILE A 42 6.03 7.21 -2.54
C ILE A 42 4.93 6.24 -2.03
N PRO A 43 5.25 4.97 -1.76
CA PRO A 43 4.27 3.99 -1.28
C PRO A 43 3.81 4.34 0.14
N GLY A 44 2.60 3.89 0.52
CA GLY A 44 2.05 4.15 1.85
C GLY A 44 1.44 5.54 2.06
N PHE A 45 1.41 6.39 1.02
CA PHE A 45 0.83 7.74 1.11
C PHE A 45 -0.45 7.90 0.30
N GLY A 46 -1.36 8.70 0.84
CA GLY A 46 -2.66 9.00 0.25
C GLY A 46 -3.67 7.87 0.40
N HIS A 47 -4.95 8.23 0.27
CA HIS A 47 -6.06 7.30 0.36
C HIS A 47 -7.17 7.70 -0.62
N ARG A 48 -7.88 6.72 -1.19
CA ARG A 48 -8.98 7.01 -2.15
C ARG A 48 -10.23 7.60 -1.49
N VAL A 49 -10.33 7.51 -0.17
CA VAL A 49 -11.52 7.90 0.61
C VAL A 49 -11.19 8.91 1.71
N TYR A 50 -9.98 8.87 2.28
CA TYR A 50 -9.61 9.75 3.38
C TYR A 50 -8.83 10.93 2.83
N GLU A 51 -9.23 12.14 3.21
CA GLU A 51 -8.53 13.40 2.92
C GLU A 51 -7.60 13.83 4.08
N VAL A 52 -7.69 13.11 5.20
CA VAL A 52 -6.86 13.27 6.40
C VAL A 52 -6.04 12.01 6.63
N LYS A 53 -5.12 12.04 7.60
CA LYS A 53 -4.38 10.86 8.00
C LYS A 53 -5.32 9.71 8.36
N ASP A 54 -5.01 8.54 7.81
CA ASP A 54 -5.78 7.33 8.03
C ASP A 54 -5.82 7.02 9.55
N PRO A 55 -7.00 6.83 10.16
CA PRO A 55 -7.11 6.55 11.60
C PRO A 55 -6.27 5.33 12.02
N ARG A 56 -6.09 4.36 11.12
CA ARG A 56 -5.27 3.17 11.39
C ARG A 56 -3.78 3.48 11.36
N ALA A 57 -3.36 4.46 10.56
CA ALA A 57 -1.96 4.90 10.52
C ALA A 57 -1.54 5.56 11.83
N TYR A 58 -2.44 6.29 12.52
CA TYR A 58 -2.18 6.78 13.87
C TYR A 58 -1.87 5.64 14.84
N ILE A 59 -2.78 4.66 14.91
CA ILE A 59 -2.64 3.52 15.83
C ILE A 59 -1.35 2.75 15.53
N LEU A 60 -1.07 2.45 14.26
CA LEU A 60 0.14 1.70 13.89
C LEU A 60 1.42 2.53 14.09
N GLY A 61 1.37 3.86 13.96
CA GLY A 61 2.48 4.74 14.28
C GLY A 61 2.88 4.65 15.75
N GLU A 62 1.92 4.77 16.67
CA GLU A 62 2.15 4.62 18.12
C GLU A 62 2.71 3.24 18.48
N ARG A 63 2.25 2.17 17.80
CA ARG A 63 2.76 0.82 18.02
C ARG A 63 4.16 0.63 17.46
N SER A 64 4.45 1.22 16.30
CA SER A 64 5.79 1.20 15.71
C SER A 64 6.80 1.91 16.63
N GLN A 65 6.43 3.07 17.17
CA GLN A 65 7.22 3.78 18.17
C GLN A 65 7.51 2.90 19.39
N ALA A 66 6.46 2.37 20.02
CA ALA A 66 6.60 1.57 21.24
C ALA A 66 7.46 0.30 21.04
N LEU A 67 7.40 -0.31 19.85
CA LEU A 67 8.25 -1.45 19.50
C LEU A 67 9.71 -1.05 19.30
N GLY A 68 9.96 0.10 18.67
CA GLY A 68 11.31 0.65 18.54
C GLY A 68 11.93 0.93 19.90
N GLU A 69 11.18 1.58 20.79
CA GLU A 69 11.61 1.90 22.17
C GLU A 69 11.90 0.62 22.96
N ALA A 70 11.00 -0.37 22.89
CA ALA A 70 11.17 -1.65 23.59
C ALA A 70 12.37 -2.45 23.08
N ALA A 71 12.70 -2.35 21.79
CA ALA A 71 13.86 -3.01 21.19
C ALA A 71 15.17 -2.22 21.37
N GLY A 72 15.10 -0.96 21.80
CA GLY A 72 16.25 -0.05 21.85
C GLY A 72 16.76 0.37 20.48
N GLU A 73 15.93 0.27 19.44
CA GLU A 73 16.27 0.57 18.04
C GLU A 73 15.13 1.35 17.39
N MET A 74 15.31 2.67 17.28
CA MET A 74 14.28 3.60 16.80
C MET A 74 14.36 3.91 15.32
N LYS A 75 15.44 3.48 14.63
CA LYS A 75 15.76 3.90 13.27
C LYS A 75 14.59 3.83 12.29
N TRP A 76 13.86 2.71 12.27
CA TRP A 76 12.76 2.53 11.33
C TRP A 76 11.56 3.42 11.64
N TYR A 77 11.31 3.69 12.91
CA TYR A 77 10.28 4.64 13.32
C TYR A 77 10.70 6.07 12.94
N ASP A 78 11.93 6.46 13.28
CA ASP A 78 12.46 7.81 13.02
C ASP A 78 12.52 8.12 11.51
N TYR A 79 12.90 7.14 10.68
CA TYR A 79 12.81 7.28 9.23
C TYR A 79 11.37 7.44 8.76
N SER A 80 10.43 6.66 9.32
CA SER A 80 9.02 6.74 8.95
C SER A 80 8.44 8.12 9.30
N THR A 81 8.73 8.64 10.49
CA THR A 81 8.22 9.96 10.93
C THR A 81 8.82 11.10 10.13
N ALA A 82 10.14 11.09 9.86
CA ALA A 82 10.77 12.11 9.03
C ALA A 82 10.19 12.16 7.61
N ILE A 83 9.91 10.99 7.02
CA ILE A 83 9.26 10.88 5.72
C ILE A 83 7.80 11.36 5.78
N GLU A 84 7.05 11.02 6.84
CA GLU A 84 5.69 11.51 7.04
C GLU A 84 5.65 13.05 7.10
N GLU A 85 6.47 13.65 7.95
CA GLU A 85 6.53 15.11 8.15
C GLU A 85 6.83 15.81 6.83
N TYR A 86 7.86 15.36 6.12
CA TYR A 86 8.20 15.91 4.81
C TYR A 86 7.06 15.78 3.79
N MET A 87 6.43 14.60 3.68
CA MET A 87 5.32 14.39 2.73
C MET A 87 4.10 15.25 3.07
N LEU A 88 3.85 15.49 4.35
CA LEU A 88 2.78 16.36 4.80
C LEU A 88 3.07 17.82 4.44
N ASP A 89 4.29 18.30 4.71
CA ASP A 89 4.67 19.69 4.48
C ASP A 89 4.79 20.03 2.99
N GLU A 90 5.44 19.17 2.21
CA GLU A 90 5.76 19.45 0.80
C GLU A 90 4.66 19.05 -0.18
N LYS A 91 3.83 18.06 0.17
CA LYS A 91 2.78 17.53 -0.72
C LYS A 91 1.38 17.62 -0.14
N GLY A 92 1.23 17.85 1.16
CA GLY A 92 -0.08 17.80 1.82
C GLY A 92 -0.70 16.39 1.82
N ILE A 93 0.12 15.34 1.70
CA ILE A 93 -0.36 13.96 1.59
C ILE A 93 -0.03 13.20 2.87
N ALA A 94 -1.07 12.73 3.57
CA ALA A 94 -0.93 11.96 4.78
C ALA A 94 -0.70 10.45 4.51
N PRO A 95 -0.08 9.72 5.46
CA PRO A 95 0.12 8.29 5.33
C PRO A 95 -1.19 7.51 5.48
N ASN A 96 -1.25 6.36 4.82
CA ASN A 96 -2.29 5.36 5.00
C ASN A 96 -1.80 4.22 5.92
N VAL A 97 -2.70 3.27 6.23
CA VAL A 97 -2.40 2.13 7.12
C VAL A 97 -1.14 1.34 6.74
N ASP A 98 -0.83 1.23 5.45
CA ASP A 98 0.26 0.38 4.98
C ASP A 98 1.64 0.94 5.39
N PHE A 99 1.76 2.26 5.55
CA PHE A 99 3.02 2.93 5.86
C PHE A 99 3.62 2.48 7.20
N TYR A 100 2.93 2.73 8.31
CA TYR A 100 3.44 2.33 9.63
C TYR A 100 3.35 0.83 9.88
N SER A 101 2.49 0.09 9.16
CA SER A 101 2.51 -1.37 9.24
C SER A 101 3.84 -1.97 8.78
N ALA A 102 4.54 -1.29 7.86
CA ALA A 102 5.80 -1.77 7.30
C ALA A 102 6.93 -1.78 8.33
N SER A 103 7.18 -0.63 8.99
CA SER A 103 8.19 -0.50 10.04
C SER A 103 7.84 -1.32 11.27
N MET A 104 6.56 -1.36 11.65
CA MET A 104 6.09 -2.18 12.76
C MET A 104 6.36 -3.68 12.55
N TYR A 105 5.96 -4.25 11.40
CA TYR A 105 6.22 -5.67 11.11
C TYR A 105 7.71 -5.97 11.03
N TYR A 106 8.50 -5.06 10.47
CA TYR A 106 9.94 -5.24 10.37
C TYR A 106 10.59 -5.27 11.75
N GLN A 107 10.18 -4.36 12.64
CA GLN A 107 10.63 -4.30 14.03
C GLN A 107 10.30 -5.58 14.81
N MET A 108 9.20 -6.26 14.45
CA MET A 108 8.83 -7.57 15.01
C MET A 108 9.65 -8.75 14.45
N GLY A 109 10.56 -8.50 13.51
CA GLY A 109 11.35 -9.54 12.84
C GLY A 109 10.56 -10.36 11.81
N ILE A 110 9.43 -9.83 11.33
CA ILE A 110 8.59 -10.50 10.34
C ILE A 110 9.24 -10.34 8.96
N PRO A 111 9.48 -11.43 8.22
CA PRO A 111 9.96 -11.36 6.84
C PRO A 111 9.03 -10.54 5.93
N VAL A 112 9.60 -9.67 5.10
CA VAL A 112 8.82 -8.73 4.25
C VAL A 112 7.90 -9.46 3.27
N ASP A 113 8.33 -10.59 2.75
CA ASP A 113 7.58 -11.42 1.80
C ASP A 113 6.29 -12.02 2.39
N ILE A 114 6.16 -12.08 3.73
CA ILE A 114 4.95 -12.58 4.40
C ILE A 114 3.98 -11.47 4.85
N TYR A 115 4.22 -10.20 4.53
CA TYR A 115 3.34 -9.09 4.90
C TYR A 115 1.93 -9.23 4.30
N THR A 116 1.84 -9.56 3.01
CA THR A 116 0.54 -9.72 2.32
C THR A 116 -0.24 -10.95 2.84
N PRO A 117 0.40 -12.11 3.10
CA PRO A 117 -0.24 -13.21 3.84
C PRO A 117 -0.83 -12.81 5.20
N ILE A 118 -0.13 -12.01 6.02
CA ILE A 118 -0.66 -11.52 7.31
C ILE A 118 -1.93 -10.68 7.09
N PHE A 119 -1.91 -9.80 6.09
CA PHE A 119 -3.10 -9.04 5.71
C PHE A 119 -4.27 -9.97 5.34
N ALA A 120 -4.02 -11.03 4.57
CA ALA A 120 -5.06 -11.98 4.18
C ALA A 120 -5.67 -12.68 5.40
N MET A 121 -4.84 -13.11 6.37
CA MET A 121 -5.30 -13.72 7.62
C MET A 121 -6.18 -12.77 8.45
N SER A 122 -5.85 -11.47 8.46
CA SER A 122 -6.69 -10.47 9.12
C SER A 122 -8.00 -10.23 8.36
N ARG A 123 -7.92 -10.06 7.02
CA ARG A 123 -9.05 -9.60 6.21
C ARG A 123 -10.07 -10.68 5.90
N VAL A 124 -9.71 -11.96 6.03
CA VAL A 124 -10.62 -13.08 5.75
C VAL A 124 -11.92 -13.02 6.56
N GLY A 125 -11.89 -12.52 7.79
CA GLY A 125 -13.11 -12.31 8.58
C GLY A 125 -14.08 -11.34 7.92
N GLY A 126 -13.58 -10.22 7.39
CA GLY A 126 -14.38 -9.25 6.65
C GLY A 126 -14.86 -9.77 5.30
N TRP A 127 -14.03 -10.57 4.59
CA TRP A 127 -14.46 -11.21 3.34
C TRP A 127 -15.60 -12.20 3.57
N ILE A 128 -15.51 -13.03 4.61
CA ILE A 128 -16.56 -13.97 4.96
C ILE A 128 -17.83 -13.21 5.35
N ALA A 129 -17.73 -12.16 6.16
CA ALA A 129 -18.87 -11.33 6.54
C ALA A 129 -19.58 -10.75 5.30
N HIS A 130 -18.85 -10.14 4.36
CA HIS A 130 -19.44 -9.62 3.12
C HIS A 130 -20.07 -10.70 2.23
N VAL A 131 -19.53 -11.92 2.23
CA VAL A 131 -20.16 -13.05 1.51
C VAL A 131 -21.49 -13.44 2.16
N LEU A 132 -21.56 -13.46 3.50
CA LEU A 132 -22.81 -13.73 4.22
C LEU A 132 -23.85 -12.63 3.98
N GLU A 133 -23.45 -11.35 4.04
CA GLU A 133 -24.33 -10.21 3.70
C GLU A 133 -24.89 -10.33 2.27
N GLN A 134 -24.04 -10.71 1.30
CA GLN A 134 -24.47 -10.95 -0.08
C GLN A 134 -25.41 -12.15 -0.20
N TYR A 135 -25.32 -13.17 0.65
CA TYR A 135 -26.28 -14.28 0.65
C TYR A 135 -27.63 -13.89 1.27
N GLU A 136 -27.64 -13.01 2.26
CA GLU A 136 -28.86 -12.50 2.89
C GLU A 136 -29.64 -11.54 1.99
N ASP A 137 -28.95 -10.61 1.29
CA ASP A 137 -29.55 -9.67 0.33
C ASP A 137 -28.92 -9.82 -1.07
N ASN A 138 -29.25 -10.94 -1.73
CA ASN A 138 -28.54 -11.38 -2.93
C ASN A 138 -28.90 -10.62 -4.21
N ARG A 139 -28.33 -9.43 -4.36
CA ARG A 139 -28.40 -8.65 -5.60
C ARG A 139 -27.18 -8.89 -6.50
N LEU A 140 -27.40 -9.52 -7.66
CA LEU A 140 -26.33 -9.76 -8.64
C LEU A 140 -25.80 -8.46 -9.26
N ILE A 141 -24.49 -8.26 -9.17
CA ILE A 141 -23.79 -7.25 -9.98
C ILE A 141 -23.75 -7.71 -11.45
N ARG A 142 -24.22 -6.85 -12.35
CA ARG A 142 -24.22 -7.08 -13.81
C ARG A 142 -23.49 -5.93 -14.53
N PRO A 143 -22.15 -5.96 -14.58
CA PRO A 143 -21.37 -4.93 -15.24
C PRO A 143 -21.66 -4.92 -16.75
N ARG A 144 -21.69 -3.73 -17.36
CA ARG A 144 -21.78 -3.58 -18.81
C ARG A 144 -20.45 -3.07 -19.33
N ALA A 145 -20.00 -3.60 -20.45
CA ALA A 145 -18.83 -3.11 -21.17
C ALA A 145 -19.26 -2.19 -22.33
N ARG A 146 -18.43 -1.20 -22.65
CA ARG A 146 -18.52 -0.44 -23.90
C ARG A 146 -17.74 -1.19 -24.97
N TYR A 147 -18.39 -1.59 -26.05
CA TYR A 147 -17.70 -2.17 -27.21
C TYR A 147 -16.86 -1.09 -27.90
N VAL A 148 -15.57 -1.39 -28.11
CA VAL A 148 -14.59 -0.52 -28.78
C VAL A 148 -13.81 -1.27 -29.86
N GLY A 149 -14.26 -2.48 -30.22
CA GLY A 149 -13.69 -3.25 -31.32
C GLY A 149 -14.16 -2.72 -32.67
N GLU A 150 -13.50 -3.18 -33.74
CA GLU A 150 -13.94 -2.90 -35.10
C GLU A 150 -15.26 -3.61 -35.39
N THR A 151 -16.23 -2.85 -35.92
CA THR A 151 -17.51 -3.38 -36.37
C THR A 151 -17.42 -3.88 -37.81
N ASP A 152 -18.44 -4.62 -38.25
CA ASP A 152 -18.66 -4.93 -39.66
C ASP A 152 -17.52 -5.70 -40.34
N ARG A 153 -16.76 -6.48 -39.57
CA ARG A 153 -15.73 -7.36 -40.12
C ARG A 153 -16.35 -8.44 -40.99
N THR A 154 -15.80 -8.60 -42.18
CA THR A 154 -16.09 -9.73 -43.07
C THR A 154 -15.10 -10.86 -42.80
N VAL A 155 -15.55 -12.11 -42.96
CA VAL A 155 -14.68 -13.27 -42.78
C VAL A 155 -13.83 -13.43 -44.05
N THR A 156 -12.52 -13.27 -43.92
CA THR A 156 -11.58 -13.60 -45.00
C THR A 156 -11.47 -15.12 -45.15
N PRO A 157 -11.69 -15.69 -46.35
CA PRO A 157 -11.47 -17.11 -46.63
C PRO A 157 -10.06 -17.52 -46.26
N LEU A 158 -9.87 -18.77 -45.80
CA LEU A 158 -8.61 -19.21 -45.19
C LEU A 158 -7.43 -19.08 -46.16
N GLU A 159 -7.64 -19.39 -47.43
CA GLU A 159 -6.69 -19.26 -48.53
C GLU A 159 -6.24 -17.82 -48.84
N ASN A 160 -6.94 -16.82 -48.29
CA ASN A 160 -6.70 -15.39 -48.54
C ASN A 160 -6.39 -14.59 -47.25
N ARG A 161 -6.08 -15.28 -46.14
CA ARG A 161 -5.68 -14.65 -44.87
C ARG A 161 -4.20 -14.29 -44.81
#